data_AF-A0A3R6WLA0-F1
#
_entry.id   AF-A0A3R6WLA0-F1
#
_cell.length_a   1.000
_cell.length_b   1.000
_cell.length_c   1.000
_cell.angle_alpha   90.00
_cell.angle_beta   90.00
_cell.angle_gamma   90.00
#
_symmetry.space_group_name_H-M   'P 1'
#
loop_
_entity.id
_entity.type
_entity.pdbx_description
1 polymer ?
#
loop_
_entity_poly.entity_id
_entity_poly.type
_entity_poly.pdbx_seq_one_letter_code
_entity_poly.pdbx_strand_id
1 'polypeptide(L)'
;MSQGTTSNAVVEMLAIVDKRLARRRYFRDKQREHRRKVNADVEAAEAELHHVQWVLERLQRARPGVPPKEPSDGPLSWHSIAAVFQREAHRVLTDHQSLATQTQQYKSLATLMQRFVNVNIPVKQLTPTHIVMRYLSHMSHYFRANEGFVSVDEVASLRNIHLTGVADHLKKAHVRRELIRLERAGYLVWQTKILNLLQAS
;
A
#
# COMPACT_ATOMS: atom_id res chain seq x y z
N MET A 1 16.13 28.46 -50.27
CA MET A 1 17.05 27.92 -49.23
C MET A 1 16.31 27.01 -48.24
N SER A 2 15.61 25.95 -48.68
CA SER A 2 14.72 25.14 -47.80
C SER A 2 15.16 23.69 -47.57
N GLN A 3 16.29 23.26 -48.12
CA GLN A 3 16.79 21.87 -48.05
C GLN A 3 17.53 21.55 -46.72
N GLY A 4 18.11 22.57 -46.06
CA GLY A 4 18.91 22.36 -44.84
C GLY A 4 18.09 22.03 -43.58
N THR A 5 16.86 22.54 -43.48
CA THR A 5 16.02 22.37 -42.28
C THR A 5 15.41 20.96 -42.21
N THR A 6 15.03 20.40 -43.36
CA THR A 6 14.44 19.06 -43.46
C THR A 6 15.47 17.97 -43.16
N SER A 7 16.72 18.17 -43.59
CA SER A 7 17.83 17.24 -43.30
C SER A 7 18.13 17.15 -41.80
N ASN A 8 18.15 18.29 -41.09
CA ASN A 8 18.37 18.30 -39.64
C ASN A 8 17.24 17.61 -38.87
N ALA A 9 15.98 17.79 -39.27
CA ALA A 9 14.84 17.12 -38.63
C ALA A 9 14.89 15.59 -38.77
N VAL A 10 15.34 15.08 -39.91
CA VAL A 10 15.51 13.64 -40.14
C VAL A 10 16.65 13.07 -39.26
N VAL A 11 17.76 13.79 -39.16
CA VAL A 11 18.88 13.40 -38.28
C VAL A 11 18.45 13.36 -36.81
N GLU A 12 17.67 14.33 -36.36
CA GLU A 12 17.14 14.38 -35.00
C GLU A 12 16.17 13.22 -34.71
N MET A 13 15.26 12.92 -35.65
CA MET A 13 14.36 11.77 -35.56
C MET A 13 15.10 10.44 -35.51
N LEU A 14 16.15 10.25 -36.32
CA LEU A 14 17.00 9.07 -36.28
C LEU A 14 17.69 8.93 -34.92
N ALA A 15 18.23 10.01 -34.37
CA ALA A 15 18.84 10.01 -33.05
C ALA A 15 17.85 9.64 -31.92
N ILE A 16 16.58 10.06 -32.03
CA ILE A 16 15.52 9.66 -31.09
C ILE A 16 15.21 8.16 -31.20
N VAL A 17 15.12 7.64 -32.42
CA VAL A 17 14.89 6.21 -32.67
C VAL A 17 16.04 5.36 -32.13
N ASP A 18 17.29 5.78 -32.38
CA ASP A 18 18.48 5.10 -31.89
C ASP A 18 18.55 5.08 -30.36
N LYS A 19 18.25 6.20 -29.70
CA LYS A 19 18.14 6.26 -28.23
C LYS A 19 17.08 5.29 -27.71
N ARG A 20 15.93 5.18 -28.39
CA ARG A 20 14.85 4.26 -28.01
C ARG A 20 15.23 2.80 -28.23
N LEU A 21 15.93 2.49 -29.32
CA LEU A 21 16.43 1.15 -29.61
C LEU A 21 17.54 0.72 -28.65
N ALA A 22 18.47 1.62 -28.33
CA ALA A 22 19.53 1.41 -27.34
C ALA A 22 18.92 1.09 -25.96
N ARG A 23 17.93 1.89 -25.53
CA ARG A 23 17.19 1.65 -24.28
C ARG A 23 16.49 0.28 -24.26
N ARG A 24 15.87 -0.14 -25.38
CA ARG A 24 15.25 -1.48 -25.50
C ARG A 24 16.26 -2.63 -25.45
N ARG A 25 17.47 -2.45 -26.01
CA ARG A 25 18.56 -3.44 -25.91
C ARG A 25 19.01 -3.56 -24.46
N TYR A 26 19.30 -2.44 -23.81
CA TYR A 26 19.67 -2.39 -22.39
C TYR A 26 18.68 -3.15 -21.49
N PHE A 27 17.37 -2.90 -21.61
CA PHE A 27 16.38 -3.60 -20.79
C PHE A 27 16.32 -5.10 -21.07
N ARG A 28 16.47 -5.52 -22.35
CA ARG A 28 16.52 -6.95 -22.70
C ARG A 28 17.76 -7.62 -22.12
N ASP A 29 18.91 -6.95 -22.19
CA ASP A 29 20.16 -7.49 -21.68
C ASP A 29 20.15 -7.57 -20.15
N LYS A 30 19.60 -6.55 -19.47
CA LYS A 30 19.38 -6.60 -18.02
C LYS A 30 18.45 -7.73 -17.58
N GLN A 31 17.37 -7.98 -18.34
CA GLN A 31 16.51 -9.12 -18.06
C GLN A 31 17.20 -10.47 -18.30
N ARG A 32 18.05 -10.58 -19.33
CA ARG A 32 18.85 -11.80 -19.58
C ARG A 32 19.87 -12.03 -18.47
N GLU A 33 20.58 -10.98 -18.07
CA GLU A 33 21.55 -11.01 -16.98
C GLU A 33 20.88 -11.42 -15.66
N HIS A 34 19.71 -10.84 -15.34
CA HIS A 34 18.94 -11.24 -14.17
C HIS A 34 18.53 -12.72 -14.20
N ARG A 35 18.02 -13.23 -15.34
CA ARG A 35 17.70 -14.65 -15.49
C ARG A 35 18.91 -15.55 -15.32
N ARG A 36 20.06 -15.17 -15.88
CA ARG A 36 21.32 -15.93 -15.72
C ARG A 36 21.73 -15.99 -14.25
N LYS A 37 21.66 -14.86 -13.54
CA LYS A 37 21.98 -14.82 -12.11
C LYS A 37 21.06 -15.75 -11.31
N VAL A 38 19.75 -15.64 -11.51
CA VAL A 38 18.77 -16.50 -10.81
C VAL A 38 19.04 -17.98 -11.08
N ASN A 39 19.29 -18.37 -12.34
CA ASN A 39 19.62 -19.76 -12.65
C ASN A 39 20.93 -20.23 -11.99
N ALA A 40 21.98 -19.40 -11.99
CA ALA A 40 23.23 -19.73 -11.33
C ALA A 40 23.08 -19.87 -9.81
N ASP A 41 22.28 -19.00 -9.18
CA ASP A 41 21.97 -19.08 -7.75
C ASP A 41 21.18 -20.37 -7.42
N VAL A 42 20.26 -20.78 -8.29
CA VAL A 42 19.52 -22.05 -8.16
C VAL A 42 20.47 -23.26 -8.31
N GLU A 43 21.32 -23.28 -9.34
CA GLU A 43 22.30 -24.35 -9.56
C GLU A 43 23.26 -24.49 -8.37
N ALA A 44 23.71 -23.37 -7.79
CA ALA A 44 24.55 -23.36 -6.59
C ALA A 44 23.81 -23.96 -5.38
N ALA A 45 22.55 -23.59 -5.16
CA ALA A 45 21.75 -24.13 -4.06
C ALA A 45 21.46 -25.64 -4.24
N GLU A 46 21.20 -26.09 -5.46
CA GLU A 46 21.04 -27.52 -5.77
C GLU A 46 22.33 -28.31 -5.48
N ALA A 47 23.50 -27.77 -5.84
CA ALA A 47 24.79 -28.39 -5.53
C ALA A 47 25.05 -28.50 -4.02
N GLU A 48 24.71 -27.47 -3.25
CA GLU A 48 24.80 -27.49 -1.78
C GLU A 48 23.86 -28.55 -1.19
N LEU A 49 22.61 -28.63 -1.66
CA LEU A 49 21.66 -29.66 -1.23
C LEU A 49 22.17 -31.07 -1.50
N HIS A 50 22.70 -31.32 -2.69
CA HIS A 50 23.29 -32.61 -3.02
C HIS A 50 24.50 -32.95 -2.12
N HIS A 51 25.35 -31.96 -1.81
CA HIS A 51 26.46 -32.15 -0.89
C HIS A 51 25.99 -32.54 0.52
N VAL A 52 25.02 -31.80 1.06
CA VAL A 52 24.46 -32.08 2.39
C VAL A 52 23.79 -33.45 2.44
N GLN A 53 23.03 -33.81 1.40
CA GLN A 53 22.42 -35.14 1.28
C GLN A 53 23.48 -36.24 1.28
N TRP A 54 24.56 -36.07 0.51
CA TRP A 54 25.67 -37.02 0.49
C TRP A 54 26.35 -37.16 1.85
N VAL A 55 26.59 -36.04 2.55
CA VAL A 55 27.15 -36.06 3.92
C VAL A 55 26.22 -36.81 4.87
N LEU A 56 24.91 -36.55 4.80
CA LEU A 56 23.91 -37.22 5.62
C LEU A 56 23.91 -38.72 5.38
N GLU A 57 23.88 -39.18 4.14
CA GLU A 57 23.96 -40.61 3.81
C GLU A 57 25.24 -41.24 4.33
N ARG A 58 26.38 -40.54 4.21
CA ARG A 58 27.66 -41.01 4.74
C ARG A 58 27.61 -41.18 6.26
N LEU A 59 27.04 -40.22 6.97
CA LEU A 59 26.85 -40.29 8.43
C LEU A 59 25.87 -41.39 8.84
N GLN A 60 24.79 -41.57 8.08
CA GLN A 60 23.83 -42.65 8.30
C GLN A 60 24.48 -44.03 8.12
N ARG A 61 25.31 -44.22 7.07
CA ARG A 61 26.09 -45.46 6.87
C ARG A 61 27.14 -45.68 7.96
N ALA A 62 27.72 -44.61 8.50
CA ALA A 62 28.73 -44.67 9.55
C ALA A 62 28.14 -44.84 10.96
N ARG A 63 26.80 -44.82 11.13
CA ARG A 63 26.15 -44.94 12.42
C ARG A 63 26.28 -46.39 12.95
N PRO A 64 26.98 -46.64 14.06
CA PRO A 64 26.91 -47.95 14.72
C PRO A 64 25.48 -48.17 15.23
N GLY A 65 24.97 -49.39 15.10
CA GLY A 65 23.68 -49.81 15.66
C GLY A 65 23.71 -49.81 17.18
N VAL A 66 23.65 -48.64 17.80
CA VAL A 66 23.44 -48.49 19.24
C VAL A 66 21.92 -48.46 19.47
N PRO A 67 21.34 -49.39 20.25
CA PRO A 67 19.92 -49.33 20.60
C PRO A 67 19.65 -48.03 21.36
N PRO A 68 18.41 -47.50 21.35
CA PRO A 68 18.11 -46.26 22.04
C PRO A 68 18.36 -46.46 23.53
N LYS A 69 19.48 -45.92 24.04
CA LYS A 69 19.62 -45.69 25.47
C LYS A 69 18.52 -44.69 25.79
N GLU A 70 17.52 -45.12 26.56
CA GLU A 70 16.46 -44.24 27.05
C GLU A 70 17.13 -42.97 27.55
N PRO A 71 16.85 -41.80 26.94
CA PRO A 71 17.43 -40.57 27.39
C PRO A 71 16.84 -40.38 28.78
N SER A 72 17.67 -40.55 29.81
CA SER A 72 17.34 -40.10 31.15
C SER A 72 16.87 -38.66 31.01
N ASP A 73 15.56 -38.46 31.17
CA ASP A 73 14.91 -37.16 31.17
C ASP A 73 15.45 -36.42 32.39
N GLY A 74 16.60 -35.77 32.19
CA GLY A 74 17.10 -34.74 33.09
C GLY A 74 16.07 -33.61 33.18
N PRO A 75 16.31 -32.61 34.04
CA PRO A 75 15.33 -31.59 34.41
C PRO A 75 14.68 -30.79 33.26
N LEU A 76 15.15 -30.94 32.00
CA LEU A 76 14.45 -30.49 30.79
C LEU A 76 14.52 -31.57 29.69
N SER A 77 13.45 -32.36 29.57
CA SER A 77 13.28 -33.33 28.49
C SER A 77 13.30 -32.64 27.11
N TRP A 78 13.99 -33.24 26.15
CA TRP A 78 14.01 -32.74 24.76
C TRP A 78 12.61 -32.74 24.12
N HIS A 79 11.73 -33.64 24.57
CA HIS A 79 10.32 -33.63 24.19
C HIS A 79 9.59 -32.39 24.70
N SER A 80 9.87 -31.95 25.92
CA SER A 80 9.25 -30.74 26.50
C SER A 80 9.71 -29.48 25.76
N ILE A 81 11.00 -29.41 25.39
CA ILE A 81 11.54 -28.30 24.61
C ILE A 81 10.94 -28.30 23.19
N ALA A 82 10.91 -29.46 22.52
CA ALA A 82 10.31 -29.59 21.20
C ALA A 82 8.81 -29.22 21.19
N ALA A 83 8.07 -29.59 22.23
CA ALA A 83 6.64 -29.27 22.35
C ALA A 83 6.40 -27.74 22.47
N VAL A 84 7.24 -27.02 23.22
CA VAL A 84 7.15 -25.55 23.32
C VAL A 84 7.45 -24.91 21.96
N PHE A 85 8.52 -25.35 21.28
CA PHE A 85 8.85 -24.84 19.95
C PHE A 85 7.73 -25.11 18.93
N GLN A 86 7.16 -26.31 18.93
CA GLN A 86 6.03 -26.64 18.06
C GLN A 86 4.81 -25.76 18.33
N ARG A 87 4.48 -25.53 19.61
CA ARG A 87 3.36 -24.68 20.01
C ARG A 87 3.58 -23.22 19.60
N GLU A 88 4.75 -22.65 19.86
CA GLU A 88 5.06 -21.28 19.48
C GLU A 88 5.13 -21.11 17.96
N ALA A 89 5.67 -22.09 17.23
CA ALA A 89 5.67 -22.07 15.77
C ALA A 89 4.23 -22.06 15.21
N HIS A 90 3.36 -22.91 15.73
CA HIS A 90 1.94 -22.91 15.34
C HIS A 90 1.27 -21.56 15.63
N ARG A 91 1.49 -21.02 16.83
CA ARG A 91 0.94 -19.72 17.24
C ARG A 91 1.40 -18.58 16.33
N VAL A 92 2.70 -18.50 16.02
CA VAL A 92 3.25 -17.48 15.13
C VAL A 92 2.67 -17.61 13.71
N LEU A 93 2.49 -18.84 13.22
CA LEU A 93 1.89 -19.07 11.92
C LEU A 93 0.42 -18.62 11.88
N THR A 94 -0.36 -18.90 12.92
CA THR A 94 -1.76 -18.44 13.00
C THR A 94 -1.85 -16.93 13.12
N ASP A 95 -0.98 -16.32 13.93
CA ASP A 95 -0.92 -14.86 14.10
C ASP A 95 -0.55 -14.19 12.77
N HIS A 96 0.44 -14.73 12.05
CA HIS A 96 0.83 -14.24 10.73
C HIS A 96 -0.31 -14.34 9.70
N GLN A 97 -1.04 -15.47 9.67
CA GLN A 97 -2.18 -15.65 8.78
C GLN A 97 -3.28 -14.63 9.07
N SER A 98 -3.62 -14.41 10.34
CA SER A 98 -4.65 -13.44 10.72
C SER A 98 -4.26 -12.00 10.32
N LEU A 99 -2.99 -11.63 10.54
CA LEU A 99 -2.47 -10.31 10.18
C LEU A 99 -2.42 -10.10 8.65
N ALA A 100 -2.09 -11.14 7.89
CA ALA A 100 -2.11 -11.11 6.44
C ALA A 100 -3.54 -10.89 5.91
N THR A 101 -4.53 -11.60 6.47
CA THR A 101 -5.95 -11.41 6.14
C THR A 101 -6.41 -9.98 6.45
N GLN A 102 -6.07 -9.46 7.63
CA GLN A 102 -6.43 -8.10 8.03
C GLN A 102 -5.78 -7.05 7.11
N THR A 103 -4.51 -7.22 6.77
CA THR A 103 -3.80 -6.34 5.83
C THR A 103 -4.46 -6.33 4.45
N GLN A 104 -4.91 -7.49 3.98
CA GLN A 104 -5.60 -7.60 2.70
C GLN A 104 -6.98 -6.90 2.73
N GLN A 105 -7.71 -7.01 3.84
CA GLN A 105 -8.98 -6.30 4.04
C GLN A 105 -8.79 -4.78 4.04
N TYR A 106 -7.76 -4.26 4.68
CA TYR A 106 -7.48 -2.82 4.63
C TYR A 106 -7.08 -2.35 3.24
N LYS A 107 -6.29 -3.12 2.50
CA LYS A 107 -5.94 -2.80 1.10
C LYS A 107 -7.17 -2.77 0.19
N SER A 108 -8.09 -3.71 0.36
CA SER A 108 -9.33 -3.73 -0.44
C SER A 108 -10.23 -2.55 -0.08
N LEU A 109 -10.37 -2.23 1.21
CA LEU A 109 -11.11 -1.05 1.67
C LEU A 109 -10.52 0.25 1.11
N ALA A 110 -9.21 0.43 1.21
CA ALA A 110 -8.52 1.60 0.67
C ALA A 110 -8.75 1.75 -0.84
N THR A 111 -8.72 0.64 -1.58
CA THR A 111 -9.00 0.63 -3.03
C THR A 111 -10.44 1.05 -3.33
N LEU A 112 -11.41 0.54 -2.57
CA LEU A 112 -12.82 0.92 -2.71
C LEU A 112 -13.04 2.39 -2.39
N MET A 113 -12.43 2.90 -1.32
CA MET A 113 -12.48 4.31 -0.96
C MET A 113 -11.86 5.20 -2.04
N GLN A 114 -10.69 4.81 -2.57
CA GLN A 114 -10.04 5.53 -3.66
C GLN A 114 -10.92 5.56 -4.92
N ARG A 115 -11.55 4.43 -5.26
CA ARG A 115 -12.50 4.34 -6.38
C ARG A 115 -13.72 5.24 -6.13
N PHE A 116 -14.27 5.23 -4.92
CA PHE A 116 -15.39 6.10 -4.55
C PHE A 116 -15.02 7.58 -4.73
N VAL A 117 -13.86 8.00 -4.24
CA VAL A 117 -13.34 9.36 -4.41
C VAL A 117 -13.20 9.71 -5.89
N ASN A 118 -12.57 8.85 -6.69
CA ASN A 118 -12.37 9.12 -8.12
C ASN A 118 -13.68 9.22 -8.91
N VAL A 119 -14.70 8.43 -8.56
CA VAL A 119 -16.01 8.46 -9.23
C VAL A 119 -16.84 9.68 -8.81
N ASN A 120 -16.80 10.05 -7.52
CA ASN A 120 -17.66 11.10 -6.97
C ASN A 120 -17.03 12.50 -6.99
N ILE A 121 -15.69 12.58 -7.10
CA ILE A 121 -14.94 13.83 -7.17
C ILE A 121 -14.30 13.94 -8.55
N PRO A 122 -15.05 14.35 -9.60
CA PRO A 122 -14.47 14.56 -10.91
C PRO A 122 -13.51 15.76 -10.84
N VAL A 123 -12.22 15.48 -10.98
CA VAL A 123 -11.18 16.48 -11.22
C VAL A 123 -11.03 16.59 -12.74
N LYS A 124 -11.74 17.52 -13.37
CA LYS A 124 -11.60 17.78 -14.81
C LYS A 124 -10.66 18.97 -15.00
N GLN A 125 -9.47 18.72 -15.57
CA GLN A 125 -8.71 19.79 -16.20
C GLN A 125 -9.50 20.27 -17.42
N LEU A 126 -9.91 21.54 -17.41
CA LEU A 126 -10.58 22.17 -18.55
C LEU A 126 -9.57 22.89 -19.46
N THR A 127 -8.46 23.38 -18.89
CA THR A 127 -7.29 23.94 -19.59
C THR A 127 -6.01 23.67 -18.77
N PRO A 128 -4.79 23.87 -19.33
CA PRO A 128 -3.54 23.63 -18.60
C PRO A 128 -3.43 24.39 -17.26
N THR A 129 -4.18 25.48 -17.11
CA THR A 129 -4.21 26.34 -15.92
C THR A 129 -5.49 26.25 -15.09
N HIS A 130 -6.57 25.61 -15.57
CA HIS A 130 -7.84 25.55 -14.85
C HIS A 130 -8.31 24.12 -14.61
N ILE A 131 -8.44 23.78 -13.33
CA ILE A 131 -9.02 22.53 -12.85
C ILE A 131 -10.36 22.84 -12.20
N VAL A 132 -11.44 22.25 -12.71
CA VAL A 132 -12.72 22.26 -12.00
C VAL A 132 -12.77 21.01 -11.13
N MET A 133 -12.69 21.22 -9.82
CA MET A 133 -12.83 20.19 -8.81
C MET A 133 -14.25 20.26 -8.24
N ARG A 134 -15.04 19.20 -8.44
CA ARG A 134 -16.36 19.09 -7.81
C ARG A 134 -16.25 18.18 -6.58
N TYR A 135 -16.28 18.78 -5.39
CA TYR A 135 -16.31 18.04 -4.13
C TYR A 135 -17.75 17.68 -3.77
N LEU A 136 -18.11 16.41 -3.88
CA LEU A 136 -19.38 15.86 -3.38
C LEU A 136 -19.08 15.11 -2.08
N SER A 137 -19.45 15.70 -0.94
CA SER A 137 -19.36 15.06 0.37
C SER A 137 -20.73 14.56 0.80
N HIS A 138 -20.81 13.27 1.16
CA HIS A 138 -21.95 12.72 1.87
C HIS A 138 -21.62 12.68 3.36
N MET A 139 -22.12 13.65 4.11
CA MET A 139 -22.03 13.65 5.57
C MET A 139 -23.16 12.76 6.13
N SER A 140 -22.83 11.52 6.46
CA SER A 140 -23.63 10.75 7.42
C SER A 140 -23.53 11.41 8.79
N HIS A 141 -24.49 11.13 9.68
CA HIS A 141 -24.42 11.60 11.06
C HIS A 141 -23.06 11.23 11.66
N TYR A 142 -22.41 12.19 12.33
CA TYR A 142 -21.13 11.94 12.97
C TYR A 142 -21.27 10.74 13.90
N PHE A 143 -20.40 9.77 13.74
CA PHE A 143 -20.44 8.53 14.51
C PHE A 143 -19.32 8.58 15.55
N ARG A 144 -19.68 8.25 16.80
CA ARG A 144 -18.76 8.08 17.91
C ARG A 144 -18.70 6.59 18.25
N ALA A 145 -17.50 6.03 18.20
CA ALA A 145 -17.29 4.63 18.59
C ALA A 145 -17.81 4.43 20.03
N ASN A 146 -18.54 3.33 20.25
CA ASN A 146 -19.18 2.93 21.52
C ASN A 146 -20.45 3.70 21.94
N GLU A 147 -20.67 4.94 21.46
CA GLU A 147 -21.83 5.76 21.86
C GLU A 147 -22.86 5.98 20.71
N GLY A 148 -22.54 5.54 19.49
CA GLY A 148 -23.46 5.61 18.35
C GLY A 148 -23.38 6.93 17.59
N PHE A 149 -24.54 7.50 17.22
CA PHE A 149 -24.60 8.75 16.47
C PHE A 149 -24.54 9.97 17.40
N VAL A 150 -23.69 10.94 17.04
CA VAL A 150 -23.56 12.23 17.72
C VAL A 150 -24.83 13.06 17.46
N SER A 151 -25.35 13.69 18.51
CA SER A 151 -26.56 14.52 18.43
C SER A 151 -26.34 15.79 17.61
N VAL A 152 -27.42 16.35 17.05
CA VAL A 152 -27.34 17.58 16.24
C VAL A 152 -26.85 18.78 17.05
N ASP A 153 -27.26 18.89 18.31
CA ASP A 153 -26.86 19.98 19.21
C ASP A 153 -25.38 19.86 19.61
N GLU A 154 -24.87 18.65 19.78
CA GLU A 154 -23.47 18.39 20.06
C GLU A 154 -22.57 18.71 18.85
N VAL A 155 -22.99 18.31 17.64
CA VAL A 155 -22.30 18.68 16.39
C VAL A 155 -22.23 20.19 16.23
N ALA A 156 -23.33 20.89 16.52
CA ALA A 156 -23.39 22.35 16.45
C ALA A 156 -22.41 22.98 17.46
N SER A 157 -22.39 22.48 18.69
CA SER A 157 -21.48 22.94 19.74
C SER A 157 -20.00 22.74 19.34
N LEU A 158 -19.65 21.56 18.82
CA LEU A 158 -18.29 21.22 18.40
C LEU A 158 -17.79 22.10 17.24
N ARG A 159 -18.70 22.63 16.44
CA ARG A 159 -18.40 23.47 15.26
C ARG A 159 -18.71 24.94 15.48
N ASN A 160 -19.03 25.34 16.72
CA ASN A 160 -19.42 26.70 17.10
C ASN A 160 -20.56 27.25 16.23
N ILE A 161 -21.57 26.41 15.95
CA ILE A 161 -22.77 26.78 15.19
C ILE A 161 -23.88 27.13 16.19
N HIS A 162 -24.40 28.34 16.09
CA HIS A 162 -25.48 28.79 16.98
C HIS A 162 -26.83 28.20 16.56
N LEU A 163 -27.51 27.57 17.52
CA LEU A 163 -28.85 26.98 17.33
C LEU A 163 -29.98 27.76 18.02
N THR A 164 -29.65 28.87 18.68
CA THR A 164 -30.62 29.69 19.41
C THR A 164 -31.69 30.25 18.46
N GLY A 165 -32.96 29.94 18.74
CA GLY A 165 -34.10 30.40 17.92
C GLY A 165 -34.41 29.54 16.69
N VAL A 166 -33.69 28.43 16.46
CA VAL A 166 -33.98 27.49 15.36
C VAL A 166 -34.94 26.40 15.84
N ALA A 167 -36.08 26.24 15.15
CA ALA A 167 -37.04 25.19 15.44
C ALA A 167 -36.38 23.80 15.33
N ASP A 168 -36.74 22.88 16.24
CA ASP A 168 -36.03 21.60 16.43
C ASP A 168 -35.95 20.75 15.14
N HIS A 169 -37.06 20.67 14.40
CA HIS A 169 -37.13 19.98 13.10
C HIS A 169 -36.25 20.61 12.00
N LEU A 170 -35.86 21.88 12.13
CA LEU A 170 -34.99 22.60 11.20
C LEU A 170 -33.53 22.60 11.61
N LYS A 171 -33.21 22.29 12.87
CA LYS A 171 -31.84 22.32 13.39
C LYS A 171 -30.89 21.50 12.51
N LYS A 172 -31.28 20.28 12.13
CA LYS A 172 -30.45 19.41 11.28
C LYS A 172 -30.12 20.05 9.93
N ALA A 173 -31.10 20.70 9.28
CA ALA A 173 -30.89 21.37 8.01
C ALA A 173 -30.08 22.66 8.16
N HIS A 174 -30.24 23.36 9.29
CA HIS A 174 -29.45 24.55 9.63
C HIS A 174 -27.97 24.20 9.86
N VAL A 175 -27.69 23.24 10.75
CA VAL A 175 -26.33 22.74 11.03
C VAL A 175 -25.65 22.27 9.75
N ARG A 176 -26.37 21.53 8.89
CA ARG A 176 -25.81 21.08 7.61
C ARG A 176 -25.40 22.25 6.71
N ARG A 177 -26.22 23.31 6.62
CA ARG A 177 -25.89 24.49 5.82
C ARG A 177 -24.65 25.22 6.34
N GLU A 178 -24.58 25.40 7.66
CA GLU A 178 -23.43 26.07 8.28
C GLU A 178 -22.14 25.25 8.18
N LEU A 179 -22.22 23.93 8.33
CA LEU A 179 -21.09 23.02 8.10
C LEU A 179 -20.54 23.16 6.67
N ILE A 180 -21.41 23.12 5.66
CA ILE A 180 -21.00 23.29 4.25
C ILE A 180 -20.35 24.67 4.04
N ARG A 181 -20.88 25.72 4.69
CA ARG A 181 -20.33 27.07 4.61
C ARG A 181 -18.91 27.12 5.21
N LEU A 182 -18.71 26.52 6.39
CA LEU A 182 -17.42 26.47 7.08
C LEU A 182 -16.38 25.65 6.29
N GLU A 183 -16.76 24.48 5.78
CA GLU A 183 -15.88 23.65 4.96
C GLU A 183 -15.46 24.36 3.67
N ARG A 184 -16.40 25.04 3.01
CA ARG A 184 -16.10 25.83 1.81
C ARG A 184 -15.13 26.98 2.10
N ALA A 185 -15.30 27.66 3.23
CA ALA A 185 -14.39 28.73 3.65
C ALA A 185 -12.97 28.19 3.92
N GLY A 186 -12.85 27.06 4.63
CA GLY A 186 -11.57 26.41 4.87
C GLY A 186 -10.88 25.90 3.60
N TYR A 187 -11.65 25.37 2.65
CA TYR A 187 -11.13 24.90 1.36
C TYR A 187 -10.46 26.02 0.57
N LEU A 188 -11.08 27.21 0.51
CA LEU A 188 -10.52 28.36 -0.21
C LEU A 188 -9.14 28.76 0.35
N VAL A 189 -9.00 28.77 1.68
CA VAL A 189 -7.71 29.06 2.34
C VAL A 189 -6.65 28.02 1.99
N TRP A 190 -7.02 26.73 2.01
CA TRP A 190 -6.11 25.64 1.67
C TRP A 190 -5.70 25.68 0.18
N GLN A 191 -6.64 25.96 -0.70
CA GLN A 191 -6.40 26.10 -2.14
C GLN A 191 -5.41 27.23 -2.42
N THR A 192 -5.62 28.42 -1.83
CA THR A 192 -4.69 29.55 -1.97
C THR A 192 -3.30 29.20 -1.45
N LYS A 193 -3.20 28.50 -0.32
CA LYS A 193 -1.91 28.09 0.24
C LYS A 193 -1.14 27.15 -0.69
N ILE A 194 -1.82 26.19 -1.31
CA ILE A 194 -1.20 25.28 -2.28
C ILE A 194 -0.77 26.01 -3.56
N LEU A 195 -1.63 26.88 -4.09
CA LEU A 195 -1.29 27.65 -5.30
C LEU A 195 -0.05 28.54 -5.06
N ASN A 196 0.06 29.19 -3.90
CA ASN A 196 1.24 29.97 -3.55
C ASN A 196 2.51 29.11 -3.47
N LEU A 197 2.43 27.89 -2.93
CA LEU A 197 3.57 26.97 -2.86
C LEU A 197 4.03 26.50 -4.25
N LEU A 198 3.09 26.31 -5.18
CA LEU A 198 3.39 25.89 -6.55
C LEU A 198 3.94 27.03 -7.42
N GLN A 199 3.63 28.29 -7.10
CA GLN A 199 4.12 29.48 -7.82
C GLN A 199 5.48 29.99 -7.31
N ALA A 200 5.89 29.59 -6.11
CA ALA A 200 7.16 29.98 -5.49
C ALA A 200 8.33 29.02 -5.83
N SER A 201 8.11 28.03 -6.72
CA SER A 201 9.09 27.01 -7.13
C SER A 201 9.37 27.10 -8.62
#